data_AF-A0A231PEI3-F1
#
_entry.id   AF-A0A231PEI3-F1
#
_cell.length_a   1.000
_cell.length_b   1.000
_cell.length_c   1.000
_cell.angle_alpha   90.00
_cell.angle_beta   90.00
_cell.angle_gamma   90.00
#
_symmetry.space_group_name_H-M   'P 1'
#
loop_
_entity.id
_entity.type
_entity.pdbx_description
1 polymer ?
#
loop_
_entity_poly.entity_id
_entity_poly.type
_entity_poly.pdbx_seq_one_letter_code
_entity_poly.pdbx_strand_id
1 'polypeptide(L)'
;MRSTEEIVESLRDALAGVGVVLPSLRVDPVTAASGEPFALVDLGRCNVRTAEQLTEVLRSLPVSEALRARVRQVNREVKSR
;
A
#
# COMPACT_ATOMS: atom_id res chain seq x y z
N MET A 1 -11.83 -10.13 -12.63
CA MET A 1 -11.18 -8.88 -12.19
C MET A 1 -11.12 -8.92 -10.68
N ARG A 2 -10.00 -8.49 -10.07
CA ARG A 2 -9.90 -8.36 -8.62
C ARG A 2 -10.73 -7.15 -8.15
N SER A 3 -11.33 -7.27 -6.98
CA SER A 3 -11.97 -6.16 -6.26
C SER A 3 -10.93 -5.14 -5.77
N THR A 4 -11.36 -3.91 -5.51
CA THR A 4 -10.48 -2.89 -4.91
C THR A 4 -9.98 -3.35 -3.54
N GLU A 5 -10.79 -4.06 -2.78
CA GLU A 5 -10.45 -4.64 -1.47
C GLU A 5 -9.29 -5.65 -1.59
N GLU A 6 -9.34 -6.57 -2.55
CA GLU A 6 -8.26 -7.54 -2.79
C GLU A 6 -6.95 -6.86 -3.19
N ILE A 7 -7.05 -5.73 -3.89
CA ILE A 7 -5.89 -4.95 -4.34
C ILE A 7 -5.29 -4.15 -3.18
N VAL A 8 -6.13 -3.57 -2.32
CA VAL A 8 -5.69 -2.94 -1.06
C VAL A 8 -4.94 -3.94 -0.19
N GLU A 9 -5.46 -5.15 -0.02
CA GLU A 9 -4.81 -6.18 0.79
C GLU A 9 -3.48 -6.62 0.16
N SER A 10 -3.48 -6.88 -1.16
CA SER A 10 -2.26 -7.25 -1.90
C SER A 10 -1.16 -6.18 -1.78
N LEU A 11 -1.55 -4.90 -1.83
CA LEU A 11 -0.65 -3.77 -1.69
C LEU A 11 -0.15 -3.62 -0.25
N ARG A 12 -1.03 -3.82 0.75
CA ARG A 12 -0.66 -3.81 2.18
C ARG A 12 0.43 -4.84 2.46
N ASP A 13 0.26 -6.06 1.97
CA ASP A 13 1.23 -7.15 2.13
C ASP A 13 2.55 -6.84 1.44
N ALA A 14 2.51 -6.30 0.22
CA ALA A 14 3.72 -5.95 -0.52
C ALA A 14 4.51 -4.82 0.16
N LEU A 15 3.83 -3.81 0.69
CA LEU A 15 4.44 -2.73 1.48
C LEU A 15 5.06 -3.27 2.78
N ALA A 16 4.35 -4.13 3.51
CA ALA A 16 4.88 -4.79 4.70
C ALA A 16 6.12 -5.66 4.35
N GLY A 17 6.07 -6.29 3.17
CA GLY A 17 7.16 -6.99 2.53
C GLY A 17 8.41 -6.14 2.30
N VAL A 18 8.33 -4.82 2.20
CA VAL A 18 9.51 -3.93 2.13
C VAL A 18 9.78 -3.17 3.44
N GLY A 19 9.01 -3.45 4.49
CA GLY A 19 9.13 -2.82 5.81
C GLY A 19 8.28 -1.56 6.00
N VAL A 20 7.45 -1.19 5.02
CA VAL A 20 6.54 -0.04 5.10
C VAL A 20 5.19 -0.52 5.64
N VAL A 21 4.72 0.07 6.74
CA VAL A 21 3.42 -0.27 7.33
C VAL A 21 2.50 0.93 7.26
N LEU A 22 1.40 0.80 6.51
CA LEU A 22 0.35 1.82 6.38
C LEU A 22 -0.95 1.30 7.03
N PRO A 23 -1.12 1.47 8.34
CA PRO A 23 -2.29 0.93 9.06
C PRO A 23 -3.61 1.58 8.62
N SER A 24 -3.55 2.78 8.04
CA SER A 24 -4.69 3.49 7.47
C SER A 24 -5.00 3.12 6.02
N LEU A 25 -4.18 2.31 5.34
CA LEU A 25 -4.41 1.93 3.96
C LEU A 25 -5.74 1.16 3.86
N ARG A 26 -6.64 1.62 3.00
CA ARG A 26 -7.98 1.07 2.81
C ARG A 26 -8.52 1.47 1.43
N VAL A 27 -9.74 1.04 1.12
CA VAL A 27 -10.51 1.62 0.01
C VAL A 27 -10.85 3.07 0.36
N ASP A 28 -10.70 3.99 -0.58
CA ASP A 28 -11.05 5.41 -0.38
C ASP A 28 -12.54 5.53 -0.06
N PRO A 29 -12.90 6.06 1.13
CA PRO A 29 -14.28 6.04 1.60
C PRO A 29 -15.19 6.96 0.79
N VAL A 30 -14.63 7.99 0.13
CA VAL A 30 -15.41 8.94 -0.69
C VAL A 30 -15.89 8.26 -1.97
N THR A 31 -14.98 7.57 -2.67
CA THR A 31 -15.31 6.85 -3.90
C THR A 31 -16.07 5.56 -3.65
N ALA A 32 -15.85 4.89 -2.51
CA ALA A 32 -16.69 3.78 -2.08
C ALA A 32 -18.16 4.20 -1.88
N ALA A 33 -18.40 5.42 -1.40
CA ALA A 33 -19.75 5.95 -1.17
C ALA A 33 -20.38 6.64 -2.38
N SER A 34 -19.61 6.98 -3.43
CA SER A 34 -20.08 7.81 -4.55
C SER A 34 -20.82 7.03 -5.64
N GLY A 35 -20.85 5.69 -5.59
CA GLY A 35 -21.45 4.87 -6.65
C GLY A 35 -20.66 4.87 -7.95
N GLU A 36 -19.41 5.37 -7.92
CA GLU A 36 -18.49 5.28 -9.05
C GLU A 36 -18.19 3.80 -9.37
N PRO A 37 -17.97 3.44 -10.65
CA PRO A 37 -17.80 2.03 -11.04
C PRO A 37 -16.57 1.38 -10.38
N PHE A 38 -15.59 2.17 -9.96
CA PHE A 38 -14.35 1.72 -9.34
C PHE A 38 -13.96 2.60 -8.17
N ALA A 39 -14.02 2.05 -6.95
CA ALA A 39 -13.50 2.73 -5.77
C ALA A 39 -11.96 2.81 -5.84
N LEU A 40 -11.40 3.93 -5.37
CA LEU A 40 -9.96 4.17 -5.33
C LEU A 40 -9.34 3.61 -4.05
N VAL A 41 -8.02 3.65 -3.96
CA VAL A 41 -7.26 3.30 -2.75
C VAL A 41 -6.98 4.58 -1.96
N ASP A 42 -7.19 4.54 -0.64
CA ASP A 42 -6.89 5.61 0.33
C ASP A 42 -5.37 5.75 0.56
N LEU A 43 -4.68 6.09 -0.52
CA LEU A 43 -3.26 6.36 -0.63
C LEU A 43 -3.10 7.59 -1.52
N GLY A 44 -3.71 8.71 -1.10
CA GLY A 44 -3.84 9.91 -1.93
C GLY A 44 -4.76 9.69 -3.13
N ARG A 45 -5.81 8.86 -2.98
CA ARG A 45 -6.76 8.47 -4.05
C ARG A 45 -6.07 7.78 -5.23
N CYS A 46 -5.18 6.85 -4.92
CA CYS A 46 -4.49 6.05 -5.93
C CYS A 46 -5.50 5.16 -6.68
N ASN A 47 -5.43 5.13 -8.01
CA ASN A 47 -6.29 4.26 -8.80
C ASN A 47 -5.87 2.79 -8.68
N VAL A 48 -6.83 1.92 -8.95
CA VAL A 48 -6.70 0.46 -8.79
C VAL A 48 -5.55 -0.12 -9.62
N ARG A 49 -5.40 0.31 -10.87
CA ARG A 49 -4.34 -0.15 -11.78
C ARG A 49 -2.95 0.22 -11.28
N THR A 50 -2.78 1.44 -10.80
CA THR A 50 -1.52 1.91 -10.24
C THR A 50 -1.17 1.16 -8.94
N ALA A 51 -2.17 0.87 -8.10
CA ALA A 51 -1.97 0.05 -6.90
C ALA A 51 -1.50 -1.38 -7.24
N GLU A 52 -2.06 -1.99 -8.29
CA GLU A 52 -1.60 -3.30 -8.78
C GLU A 52 -0.16 -3.25 -9.29
N GLN A 53 0.18 -2.28 -10.12
CA GLN A 53 1.55 -2.11 -10.64
C GLN A 53 2.56 -1.88 -9.51
N LEU A 54 2.21 -1.05 -8.52
CA LEU A 54 3.03 -0.82 -7.34
C LEU A 54 3.25 -2.13 -6.56
N THR A 55 2.20 -2.92 -6.39
CA THR A 55 2.27 -4.23 -5.73
C THR A 55 3.25 -5.15 -6.45
N GLU A 56 3.19 -5.23 -7.78
CA GLU A 56 4.09 -6.06 -8.59
C GLU A 56 5.55 -5.62 -8.46
N VAL A 57 5.81 -4.31 -8.55
CA VAL A 57 7.16 -3.76 -8.39
C VAL A 57 7.70 -4.10 -7.00
N LEU A 58 6.93 -3.84 -5.94
CA LEU A 58 7.35 -4.12 -4.56
C LEU A 58 7.66 -5.60 -4.33
N ARG A 59 6.91 -6.51 -4.95
CA ARG A 59 7.16 -7.96 -4.89
C ARG A 59 8.40 -8.39 -5.69
N SER A 60 8.74 -7.67 -6.76
CA SER A 60 9.94 -7.96 -7.56
C SER A 60 11.25 -7.45 -6.94
N LEU A 61 11.16 -6.56 -5.93
CA LEU A 61 12.36 -6.03 -5.29
C LEU A 61 13.04 -7.15 -4.47
N PRO A 62 14.34 -7.39 -4.67
CA PRO A 62 15.10 -8.23 -3.76
C PRO A 62 15.23 -7.47 -2.43
N VAL A 63 14.31 -7.75 -1.51
CA VAL A 63 14.28 -7.05 -0.24
C VAL A 63 15.42 -7.56 0.63
N SER A 64 16.57 -6.90 0.55
CA SER A 64 17.68 -7.17 1.46
C SER A 64 17.25 -6.86 2.89
N GLU A 65 17.75 -7.64 3.83
CA GLU A 65 17.52 -7.42 5.26
C GLU A 65 17.97 -6.00 5.67
N ALA A 66 19.01 -5.47 5.02
CA ALA A 66 19.47 -4.09 5.13
C ALA A 66 18.42 -3.03 4.74
N LEU A 67 17.66 -3.22 3.65
CA LEU A 67 16.59 -2.29 3.27
C LEU A 67 15.47 -2.30 4.30
N ARG A 68 15.02 -3.48 4.75
CA ARG A 68 14.02 -3.59 5.83
C ARG A 68 14.51 -2.94 7.11
N ALA A 69 15.77 -3.17 7.50
CA ALA A 69 16.36 -2.58 8.68
C ALA A 69 16.37 -1.04 8.59
N ARG A 70 16.75 -0.48 7.44
CA ARG A 70 16.72 0.96 7.20
C ARG A 70 15.31 1.54 7.26
N VAL A 71 14.34 0.92 6.58
CA VAL A 71 12.94 1.38 6.60
C VAL A 71 12.38 1.34 8.03
N ARG A 72 12.66 0.27 8.79
CA ARG A 72 12.27 0.16 10.20
C ARG A 72 12.93 1.23 11.09
N GLN A 73 14.19 1.56 10.83
CA GLN A 73 14.89 2.63 11.54
C GLN A 73 14.18 3.98 11.31
N VAL A 74 14.00 4.36 10.05
CA VAL A 74 13.33 5.62 9.68
C VAL A 74 11.93 5.71 10.28
N ASN A 75 11.16 4.61 10.20
CA ASN A 75 9.81 4.56 10.78
C ASN A 75 9.78 4.73 12.31
N ARG A 76 10.83 4.28 13.03
CA ARG A 76 10.94 4.51 14.48
C ARG A 76 11.29 5.96 14.80
N GLU A 77 12.22 6.55 14.04
CA GLU A 77 12.64 7.94 14.21
C GLU A 77 11.48 8.92 13.98
N VAL A 78 10.66 8.67 12.95
CA VAL A 78 9.45 9.48 12.68
C VAL A 78 8.43 9.37 13.81
N LYS A 79 8.22 8.19 14.41
CA LYS A 79 7.28 8.02 15.54
C LYS A 79 7.73 8.69 16.84
N SER A 80 9.02 9.01 16.96
CA SER A 80 9.58 9.67 18.16
C SER A 80 9.59 11.20 18.08
N ARG A 81 9.16 11.77 16.96
CA ARG A 81 8.93 13.21 16.76
C ARG A 81 7.46 13.54 16.90
#